data_AF-A0A973FYU3-F1
#
_entry.id   AF-A0A973FYU3-F1
#
_cell.length_a   1.000
_cell.length_b   1.000
_cell.length_c   1.000
_cell.angle_alpha   90.00
_cell.angle_beta   90.00
_cell.angle_gamma   90.00
#
_symmetry.space_group_name_H-M   'P 1'
#
loop_
_entity.id
_entity.type
_entity.pdbx_description
1 polymer ?
#
loop_
_entity_poly.entity_id
_entity_poly.type
_entity_poly.pdbx_seq_one_letter_code
_entity_poly.pdbx_strand_id
1 'polypeptide(L)'
;SAWETFKNIESAGGLRPAVESGLIDTMLAESAAAAKKELGNRKKTLIGVNRYPWPLTTEQEENMETLKTALENGIDKSEAAAYELLRLKTLAHSKKNGRTPSVFIWTLGDPSTSSRQAAFCEDFFKCGGFAIEGTGSLPVDEGAYASLLKTKPDIVVLCIADKNPVPIAEPICGTLLRLQPGIVTVMAGRPPEGHEKLLAAGLDSFVHTGVNVLGMLETYQRKTGVK
;
A
#
# COMPACT_ATOMS: atom_id res chain seq x y z
N SER A 1 26.97 13.20 -11.10
CA SER A 1 27.37 14.42 -10.38
C SER A 1 27.03 15.63 -11.25
N ALA A 2 26.95 16.83 -10.69
CA ALA A 2 26.64 18.03 -11.48
C ALA A 2 27.62 18.25 -12.65
N TRP A 3 28.91 17.93 -12.45
CA TRP A 3 29.93 18.04 -13.49
C TRP A 3 29.75 17.06 -14.65
N GLU A 4 29.36 15.81 -14.37
CA GLU A 4 29.05 14.83 -15.43
C GLU A 4 27.81 15.24 -16.24
N THR A 5 26.77 15.72 -15.55
CA THR A 5 25.58 16.26 -16.21
C THR A 5 25.93 17.44 -17.12
N PHE A 6 26.78 18.36 -16.66
CA PHE A 6 27.27 19.48 -17.47
C PHE A 6 28.02 19.01 -18.72
N LYS A 7 28.98 18.08 -18.58
CA LYS A 7 29.72 17.53 -19.74
C LYS A 7 28.81 16.87 -20.77
N ASN A 8 27.76 16.17 -20.32
CA ASN A 8 26.79 15.54 -21.22
C ASN A 8 26.01 16.59 -22.03
N ILE A 9 25.59 17.69 -21.39
CA ILE A 9 24.90 18.81 -22.04
C ILE A 9 25.83 19.51 -23.04
N GLU A 10 27.08 19.79 -22.67
CA GLU A 10 28.06 20.39 -23.57
C GLU A 10 28.36 19.50 -24.78
N SER A 11 28.43 18.17 -24.58
CA SER A 11 28.63 17.20 -25.67
C SER A 11 27.45 17.16 -26.66
N ALA A 12 26.25 17.56 -26.23
CA ALA A 12 25.07 17.69 -27.07
C ALA A 12 25.00 19.03 -27.83
N GLY A 13 26.04 19.88 -27.75
CA GLY A 13 26.08 21.20 -28.38
C GLY A 13 25.63 22.34 -27.47
N GLY A 14 25.58 22.11 -26.16
CA GLY A 14 25.16 23.09 -25.15
C GLY A 14 23.67 22.99 -24.80
N LEU A 15 23.22 23.85 -23.89
CA LEU A 15 21.89 23.73 -23.28
C LEU A 15 20.74 23.83 -24.28
N ARG A 16 20.80 24.79 -25.21
CA ARG A 16 19.69 25.02 -26.15
C ARG A 16 19.48 23.82 -27.10
N PRO A 17 20.52 23.28 -27.78
CA PRO A 17 20.37 22.04 -28.54
C PRO A 17 19.96 20.82 -27.69
N ALA A 18 20.41 20.73 -26.43
CA ALA A 18 19.99 19.67 -25.51
C ALA A 18 18.49 19.74 -25.16
N VAL A 19 17.92 20.95 -25.05
CA VAL A 19 16.48 21.13 -24.87
C VAL A 19 15.72 20.78 -26.16
N GLU A 20 16.15 21.31 -27.30
CA GLU A 20 15.50 21.08 -28.60
C GLU A 20 15.53 19.60 -29.03
N SER A 21 16.55 18.84 -28.62
CA SER A 21 16.67 17.39 -28.85
C SER A 21 15.88 16.53 -27.86
N GLY A 22 15.27 17.12 -26.82
CA GLY A 22 14.54 16.38 -25.78
C GLY A 22 15.43 15.65 -24.76
N LEU A 23 16.74 15.88 -24.77
CA LEU A 23 17.67 15.29 -23.80
C LEU A 23 17.31 15.72 -22.37
N ILE A 24 17.03 17.01 -22.17
CA ILE A 24 16.67 17.54 -20.85
C ILE A 24 15.37 16.91 -20.34
N ASP A 25 14.35 16.77 -21.19
CA ASP A 25 13.08 16.15 -20.82
C ASP A 25 13.27 14.68 -20.43
N THR A 26 14.12 13.95 -21.14
CA THR A 26 14.47 12.57 -20.82
C THR A 26 15.14 12.48 -19.45
N MET A 27 16.12 13.35 -19.18
CA MET A 27 16.82 13.38 -17.89
C MET A 27 15.88 13.71 -16.72
N LEU A 28 14.96 14.65 -16.93
CA LEU A 28 13.94 15.00 -15.94
C LEU A 28 12.97 13.84 -15.70
N ALA A 29 12.52 13.17 -16.76
CA ALA A 29 11.63 12.01 -16.68
C ALA A 29 12.28 10.84 -15.93
N GLU A 30 13.55 10.54 -16.22
CA GLU A 30 14.32 9.51 -15.51
C GLU A 30 14.49 9.85 -14.02
N SER A 31 14.84 11.10 -13.70
CA SER A 31 14.97 11.56 -12.32
C SER A 31 13.63 11.47 -11.57
N ALA A 32 12.54 11.88 -12.20
CA ALA A 32 11.20 11.79 -11.63
C ALA A 32 10.75 10.33 -11.43
N ALA A 33 11.03 9.45 -12.39
CA ALA A 33 10.73 8.02 -12.28
C ALA A 33 11.53 7.34 -11.15
N ALA A 34 12.82 7.70 -11.01
CA ALA A 34 13.65 7.24 -9.91
C ALA A 34 13.09 7.71 -8.55
N ALA A 35 12.77 9.00 -8.41
CA ALA A 35 12.17 9.55 -7.19
C ALA A 35 10.83 8.88 -6.86
N LYS A 36 9.96 8.67 -7.85
CA LYS A 36 8.68 7.96 -7.68
C LYS A 36 8.89 6.52 -7.21
N LYS A 37 9.88 5.81 -7.75
CA LYS A 37 10.23 4.46 -7.32
C LYS A 37 10.73 4.43 -5.88
N GLU A 38 11.61 5.36 -5.49
CA GLU A 38 12.11 5.47 -4.12
C GLU A 38 11.02 5.84 -3.11
N LEU A 39 10.07 6.67 -3.52
CA LEU A 39 8.90 6.99 -2.70
C LEU A 39 7.93 5.80 -2.58
N GLY A 40 7.70 5.10 -3.70
CA GLY A 40 6.82 3.95 -3.79
C GLY A 40 7.30 2.77 -2.94
N ASN A 41 8.61 2.55 -2.85
CA ASN A 41 9.18 1.47 -2.02
C ASN A 41 9.59 1.89 -0.60
N ARG A 42 9.22 3.11 -0.18
CA ARG A 42 9.59 3.73 1.11
C ARG A 42 11.11 3.82 1.35
N LYS A 43 11.94 3.82 0.29
CA LYS A 43 13.35 4.20 0.41
C LYS A 43 13.49 5.68 0.71
N LYS A 44 12.62 6.51 0.12
CA LYS A 44 12.39 7.91 0.51
C LYS A 44 11.16 7.98 1.40
N THR A 45 11.34 8.51 2.60
CA THR A 45 10.30 8.62 3.64
C THR A 45 9.75 10.03 3.72
N LEU A 46 8.43 10.15 3.63
CA LEU A 46 7.66 11.36 3.91
C LEU A 46 6.82 11.10 5.16
N ILE A 47 7.28 11.62 6.30
CA ILE A 47 6.57 11.49 7.59
C ILE A 47 5.22 12.20 7.48
N GLY A 48 4.16 11.55 7.96
CA GLY A 48 2.79 12.06 7.82
C GLY A 48 2.10 11.66 6.52
N VAL A 49 2.82 11.05 5.56
CA VAL A 49 2.29 10.69 4.23
C VAL A 49 2.46 9.20 3.94
N ASN A 50 3.68 8.76 3.59
CA ASN A 50 3.96 7.35 3.27
C ASN A 50 4.51 6.55 4.47
N ARG A 51 4.65 7.23 5.61
CA ARG A 51 5.08 6.69 6.90
C ARG A 51 4.45 7.48 8.03
N TYR A 52 3.84 6.80 8.99
CA TYR A 52 3.06 7.38 10.08
C TYR A 52 2.06 8.42 9.56
N PRO A 53 1.14 8.03 8.66
CA PRO A 53 0.24 8.96 8.00
C PRO A 53 -0.61 9.72 9.01
N TRP A 54 -0.69 11.04 8.85
CA TRP A 54 -1.53 11.88 9.70
C TRP A 54 -2.95 11.95 9.11
N PRO A 55 -4.03 11.89 9.90
CA PRO A 55 -5.41 12.02 9.41
C PRO A 55 -5.63 13.25 8.51
N LEU A 56 -6.58 13.17 7.58
CA LEU A 56 -6.94 14.33 6.76
C LEU A 56 -7.51 15.42 7.68
N THR A 57 -7.20 16.68 7.40
CA THR A 57 -7.80 17.80 8.13
C THR A 57 -9.25 18.00 7.71
N THR A 58 -10.05 18.65 8.55
CA THR A 58 -11.44 19.01 8.21
C THR A 58 -11.52 19.77 6.89
N GLU A 59 -10.61 20.71 6.65
CA GLU A 59 -10.54 21.47 5.40
C GLU A 59 -10.25 20.57 4.18
N GLN A 60 -9.36 19.57 4.32
CA GLN A 60 -9.11 18.60 3.26
C GLN A 60 -10.33 17.73 2.98
N GLU A 61 -11.07 17.34 4.02
CA GLU A 61 -12.29 16.54 3.88
C GLU A 61 -13.43 17.33 3.23
N GLU A 62 -13.58 18.61 3.57
CA GLU A 62 -14.56 19.54 3.00
C GLU A 62 -14.26 19.83 1.53
N ASN A 63 -12.98 19.99 1.17
CA ASN A 63 -12.53 20.30 -0.19
C ASN A 63 -12.11 19.06 -1.01
N MET A 64 -12.50 17.86 -0.57
CA MET A 64 -11.99 16.58 -1.09
C MET A 64 -12.11 16.45 -2.61
N GLU A 65 -13.26 16.78 -3.21
CA GLU A 65 -13.48 16.63 -4.66
C GLU A 65 -12.58 17.58 -5.48
N THR A 66 -12.41 18.81 -5.01
CA THR A 66 -11.53 19.81 -5.63
C THR A 66 -10.08 19.36 -5.57
N LEU A 67 -9.61 18.92 -4.39
CA LEU A 67 -8.25 18.43 -4.20
C LEU A 67 -7.96 17.19 -5.04
N LYS A 68 -8.89 16.23 -5.03
CA LYS A 68 -8.80 15.01 -5.83
C LYS A 68 -8.69 15.34 -7.32
N THR A 69 -9.57 16.22 -7.83
CA THR A 69 -9.56 16.64 -9.23
C THR A 69 -8.25 17.34 -9.61
N ALA A 70 -7.72 18.20 -8.75
CA ALA A 70 -6.44 18.86 -8.97
C ALA A 70 -5.27 17.87 -9.08
N LEU A 71 -5.26 16.84 -8.24
CA LEU A 71 -4.25 15.78 -8.25
C LEU A 71 -4.39 14.87 -9.48
N GLU A 72 -5.61 14.47 -9.86
CA GLU A 72 -5.86 13.67 -11.05
C GLU A 72 -5.46 14.39 -12.35
N ASN A 73 -5.64 15.71 -12.38
CA ASN A 73 -5.21 16.56 -13.50
C ASN A 73 -3.72 16.91 -13.47
N GLY A 74 -2.96 16.43 -12.47
CA GLY A 74 -1.53 16.69 -12.34
C GLY A 74 -1.18 18.16 -12.10
N ILE A 75 -2.10 18.93 -11.50
CA ILE A 75 -1.89 20.33 -11.12
C ILE A 75 -0.90 20.40 -9.97
N ASP A 76 -1.12 19.59 -8.93
CA ASP A 76 -0.12 19.39 -7.87
C ASP A 76 0.86 18.28 -8.28
N LYS A 77 2.14 18.65 -8.34
CA LYS A 77 3.27 17.75 -8.66
C LYS A 77 4.17 17.53 -7.45
N SER A 78 3.67 17.82 -6.24
CA SER A 78 4.36 17.54 -4.99
C SER A 78 4.69 16.05 -4.88
N GLU A 79 5.73 15.72 -4.12
CA GLU A 79 6.11 14.33 -3.91
C GLU A 79 5.04 13.53 -3.14
N ALA A 80 4.21 14.22 -2.34
CA ALA A 80 3.12 13.60 -1.59
C ALA A 80 1.89 13.30 -2.46
N ALA A 81 1.76 13.95 -3.63
CA ALA A 81 0.56 13.95 -4.46
C ALA A 81 -0.04 12.56 -4.72
N ALA A 82 0.80 11.55 -5.00
CA ALA A 82 0.33 10.20 -5.30
C ALA A 82 -0.31 9.50 -4.09
N TYR A 83 0.25 9.69 -2.88
CA TYR A 83 -0.32 9.14 -1.66
C TYR A 83 -1.53 9.94 -1.19
N GLU A 84 -1.51 11.26 -1.32
CA GLU A 84 -2.68 12.09 -1.02
C GLU A 84 -3.86 11.73 -1.94
N LEU A 85 -3.61 11.48 -3.23
CA LEU A 85 -4.63 11.01 -4.15
C LEU A 85 -5.22 9.66 -3.71
N LEU A 86 -4.41 8.70 -3.25
CA LEU A 86 -4.92 7.45 -2.69
C LEU A 86 -5.89 7.72 -1.55
N ARG A 87 -5.49 8.54 -0.58
CA ARG A 87 -6.31 8.83 0.60
C ARG A 87 -7.61 9.53 0.25
N LEU A 88 -7.57 10.49 -0.67
CA LEU A 88 -8.76 11.20 -1.15
C LEU A 88 -9.69 10.28 -1.93
N LYS A 89 -9.17 9.32 -2.72
CA LYS A 89 -10.00 8.30 -3.39
C LYS A 89 -10.72 7.40 -2.38
N THR A 90 -10.02 6.95 -1.34
CA THR A 90 -10.65 6.16 -0.27
C THR A 90 -11.70 6.97 0.48
N LEU A 91 -11.44 8.24 0.77
CA LEU A 91 -12.42 9.14 1.39
C LEU A 91 -13.64 9.36 0.50
N ALA A 92 -13.46 9.60 -0.80
CA ALA A 92 -14.54 9.75 -1.76
C ALA A 92 -15.42 8.49 -1.81
N HIS A 93 -14.79 7.31 -1.84
CA HIS A 93 -15.49 6.03 -1.78
C HIS A 93 -16.28 5.90 -0.47
N SER A 94 -15.68 6.27 0.67
CA SER A 94 -16.34 6.21 1.98
C SER A 94 -17.56 7.11 2.05
N LYS A 95 -17.44 8.38 1.63
CA LYS A 95 -18.57 9.34 1.58
C LYS A 95 -19.69 8.87 0.66
N LYS A 96 -19.36 8.25 -0.47
CA LYS A 96 -20.34 7.76 -1.45
C LYS A 96 -21.08 6.50 -0.99
N ASN A 97 -20.38 5.55 -0.38
CA ASN A 97 -20.93 4.23 -0.07
C ASN A 97 -21.27 4.04 1.42
N GLY A 98 -20.97 5.02 2.26
CA GLY A 98 -21.20 4.98 3.70
C GLY A 98 -20.27 4.02 4.45
N ARG A 99 -19.20 3.54 3.81
CA ARG A 99 -18.24 2.59 4.40
C ARG A 99 -16.83 2.81 3.85
N THR A 100 -15.87 2.89 4.76
CA THR A 100 -14.44 2.88 4.40
C THR A 100 -13.99 1.43 4.24
N PRO A 101 -13.26 1.08 3.17
CA PRO A 101 -12.63 -0.22 3.05
C PRO A 101 -11.74 -0.53 4.24
N SER A 102 -11.90 -1.73 4.81
CA SER A 102 -11.35 -2.07 6.11
C SER A 102 -10.40 -3.26 6.09
N VAL A 103 -9.48 -3.24 7.04
CA VAL A 103 -8.44 -4.25 7.24
C VAL A 103 -8.55 -4.80 8.66
N PHE A 104 -8.47 -6.12 8.78
CA PHE A 104 -8.24 -6.80 10.05
C PHE A 104 -6.85 -7.42 10.06
N ILE A 105 -6.07 -7.21 11.13
CA ILE A 105 -4.72 -7.75 11.27
C ILE A 105 -4.75 -8.92 12.27
N TRP A 106 -4.59 -10.13 11.74
CA TRP A 106 -4.54 -11.36 12.51
C TRP A 106 -3.09 -11.71 12.84
N THR A 107 -2.73 -11.68 14.12
CA THR A 107 -1.40 -12.07 14.60
C THR A 107 -1.37 -13.51 15.12
N LEU A 108 -0.28 -14.23 14.86
CA LEU A 108 -0.02 -15.59 15.34
C LEU A 108 1.47 -15.76 15.68
N GLY A 109 1.77 -16.63 16.64
CA GLY A 109 3.14 -16.95 17.04
C GLY A 109 3.75 -15.93 18.02
N ASP A 110 5.08 -15.78 17.98
CA ASP A 110 5.82 -14.89 18.89
C ASP A 110 5.30 -13.44 18.86
N PRO A 111 4.82 -12.88 20.00
CA PRO A 111 4.26 -11.54 20.07
C PRO A 111 5.24 -10.42 19.69
N SER A 112 6.54 -10.58 19.95
CA SER A 112 7.54 -9.56 19.62
C SER A 112 7.68 -9.38 18.10
N THR A 113 7.63 -10.49 17.37
CA THR A 113 7.74 -10.50 15.91
C THR A 113 6.40 -10.14 15.24
N SER A 114 5.32 -10.78 15.66
CA SER A 114 3.99 -10.56 15.06
C SER A 114 3.48 -9.14 15.31
N SER A 115 3.75 -8.53 16.47
CA SER A 115 3.37 -7.12 16.72
C SER A 115 4.14 -6.12 15.86
N ARG A 116 5.41 -6.40 15.54
CA ARG A 116 6.19 -5.54 14.62
C ARG A 116 5.66 -5.64 13.19
N GLN A 117 5.29 -6.83 12.75
CA GLN A 117 4.63 -7.05 11.46
C GLN A 117 3.27 -6.32 11.43
N ALA A 118 2.48 -6.43 12.49
CA ALA A 118 1.18 -5.77 12.61
C ALA A 118 1.33 -4.24 12.53
N ALA A 119 2.25 -3.64 13.30
CA ALA A 119 2.51 -2.20 13.25
C ALA A 119 2.98 -1.73 11.86
N PHE A 120 3.80 -2.53 11.15
CA PHE A 120 4.16 -2.24 9.76
C PHE A 120 2.95 -2.27 8.83
N CYS A 121 2.06 -3.26 8.96
CA CYS A 121 0.89 -3.40 8.12
C CYS A 121 -0.15 -2.31 8.41
N GLU A 122 -0.35 -1.96 9.67
CA GLU A 122 -1.23 -0.88 10.09
C GLU A 122 -0.79 0.44 9.42
N ASP A 123 0.49 0.78 9.54
CA ASP A 123 1.11 1.93 8.87
C ASP A 123 1.01 1.83 7.34
N PHE A 124 1.20 0.64 6.76
CA PHE A 124 1.06 0.39 5.33
C PHE A 124 -0.35 0.74 4.81
N PHE A 125 -1.39 0.16 5.41
CA PHE A 125 -2.76 0.33 4.95
C PHE A 125 -3.33 1.72 5.27
N LYS A 126 -2.94 2.32 6.40
CA LYS A 126 -3.32 3.72 6.71
C LYS A 126 -2.81 4.72 5.67
N CYS A 127 -1.67 4.45 5.01
CA CYS A 127 -1.17 5.32 3.92
C CYS A 127 -2.11 5.36 2.70
N GLY A 128 -2.95 4.32 2.53
CA GLY A 128 -3.99 4.29 1.50
C GLY A 128 -5.35 4.79 1.99
N GLY A 129 -5.46 5.23 3.25
CA GLY A 129 -6.72 5.65 3.86
C GLY A 129 -7.66 4.50 4.28
N PHE A 130 -7.19 3.25 4.30
CA PHE A 130 -7.97 2.11 4.78
C PHE A 130 -8.23 2.21 6.29
N ALA A 131 -9.41 1.76 6.72
CA ALA A 131 -9.73 1.62 8.13
C ALA A 131 -9.07 0.37 8.72
N ILE A 132 -8.61 0.45 9.97
CA ILE A 132 -8.10 -0.71 10.71
C ILE A 132 -9.17 -1.07 11.74
N GLU A 133 -9.97 -2.07 11.44
CA GLU A 133 -11.12 -2.48 12.29
C GLU A 133 -10.69 -3.27 13.51
N GLY A 134 -9.51 -3.91 13.43
CA GLY A 134 -8.97 -4.65 14.55
C GLY A 134 -7.59 -5.21 14.27
N THR A 135 -6.84 -5.37 15.35
CA THR A 135 -5.56 -6.08 15.39
C THR A 135 -5.62 -7.01 16.58
N GLY A 136 -5.37 -8.30 16.39
CA GLY A 136 -5.48 -9.26 17.50
C GLY A 136 -4.83 -10.59 17.24
N SER A 137 -4.36 -11.20 18.33
CA SER A 137 -3.93 -12.59 18.34
C SER A 137 -5.16 -13.48 18.40
N LEU A 138 -5.44 -14.21 17.32
CA LEU A 138 -6.58 -15.10 17.24
C LEU A 138 -6.13 -16.55 17.09
N PRO A 139 -6.76 -17.52 17.80
CA PRO A 139 -6.54 -18.94 17.56
C PRO A 139 -7.08 -19.34 16.18
N VAL A 140 -6.63 -20.49 15.65
CA VAL A 140 -7.11 -21.03 14.37
C VAL A 140 -8.29 -21.96 14.63
N ASP A 141 -9.46 -21.38 14.90
CA ASP A 141 -10.70 -22.10 15.16
C ASP A 141 -11.93 -21.36 14.61
N GLU A 142 -13.07 -22.05 14.56
CA GLU A 142 -14.34 -21.50 14.03
C GLU A 142 -14.80 -20.23 14.75
N GLY A 143 -14.55 -20.11 16.06
CA GLY A 143 -14.94 -18.96 16.86
C GLY A 143 -14.16 -17.70 16.49
N ALA A 144 -12.86 -17.85 16.23
CA ALA A 144 -12.00 -16.78 15.75
C ALA A 144 -12.43 -16.28 14.36
N TYR A 145 -12.69 -17.19 13.41
CA TYR A 145 -13.20 -16.80 12.08
C TYR A 145 -14.54 -16.07 12.19
N ALA A 146 -15.48 -16.60 12.98
CA ALA A 146 -16.78 -15.96 13.16
C ALA A 146 -16.66 -14.56 13.79
N SER A 147 -15.76 -14.38 14.76
CA SER A 147 -15.53 -13.10 15.43
C SER A 147 -14.88 -12.08 14.50
N LEU A 148 -13.88 -12.49 13.72
CA LEU A 148 -13.23 -11.66 12.72
C LEU A 148 -14.23 -11.23 11.63
N LEU A 149 -14.99 -12.18 11.06
CA LEU A 149 -15.87 -11.89 9.92
C LEU A 149 -17.10 -11.04 10.32
N LYS A 150 -17.44 -10.95 11.61
CA LYS A 150 -18.46 -10.02 12.12
C LYS A 150 -18.10 -8.56 11.87
N THR A 151 -16.81 -8.20 11.85
CA THR A 151 -16.36 -6.84 11.53
C THR A 151 -16.41 -6.55 10.02
N LYS A 152 -16.74 -7.56 9.20
CA LYS A 152 -16.83 -7.49 7.74
C LYS A 152 -15.61 -6.81 7.10
N PRO A 153 -14.38 -7.27 7.39
CA PRO A 153 -13.20 -6.70 6.78
C PRO A 153 -13.18 -7.02 5.27
N ASP A 154 -12.68 -6.09 4.47
CA ASP A 154 -12.38 -6.36 3.06
C ASP A 154 -11.05 -7.10 2.90
N ILE A 155 -10.12 -6.83 3.82
CA ILE A 155 -8.76 -7.35 3.80
C ILE A 155 -8.43 -7.99 5.14
N VAL A 156 -7.84 -9.18 5.12
CA VAL A 156 -7.27 -9.83 6.30
C VAL A 156 -5.77 -9.96 6.11
N VAL A 157 -5.01 -9.41 7.05
CA VAL A 157 -3.54 -9.48 7.04
C VAL A 157 -3.09 -10.52 8.05
N LEU A 158 -2.41 -11.55 7.57
CA LEU A 158 -1.81 -12.61 8.37
C LEU A 158 -0.39 -12.19 8.79
N CYS A 159 -0.20 -11.89 10.07
CA CYS A 159 1.08 -11.64 10.71
C CYS A 159 1.52 -12.88 11.50
N ILE A 160 2.08 -13.86 10.79
CA ILE A 160 2.48 -15.16 11.36
C ILE A 160 3.97 -15.12 11.66
N ALA A 161 4.31 -15.11 12.95
CA ALA A 161 5.67 -15.19 13.44
C ALA A 161 6.11 -16.65 13.61
N ASP A 162 6.30 -17.35 12.49
CA ASP A 162 6.79 -18.72 12.42
C ASP A 162 7.92 -18.84 11.37
N LYS A 163 8.85 -19.79 11.55
CA LYS A 163 9.92 -20.06 10.58
C LYS A 163 9.38 -20.73 9.31
N ASN A 164 8.35 -21.56 9.45
CA ASN A 164 7.65 -22.21 8.36
C ASN A 164 6.15 -21.91 8.47
N PRO A 165 5.69 -20.73 8.00
CA PRO A 165 4.30 -20.32 8.18
C PRO A 165 3.32 -21.06 7.25
N VAL A 166 3.80 -21.79 6.23
CA VAL A 166 2.93 -22.38 5.19
C VAL A 166 1.89 -23.36 5.74
N PRO A 167 2.24 -24.35 6.59
CA PRO A 167 1.26 -25.31 7.12
C PRO A 167 0.16 -24.67 7.97
N ILE A 168 0.44 -23.51 8.58
CA ILE A 168 -0.53 -22.76 9.39
C ILE A 168 -1.38 -21.85 8.50
N ALA A 169 -0.74 -21.16 7.55
CA ALA A 169 -1.39 -20.15 6.71
C ALA A 169 -2.28 -20.75 5.62
N GLU A 170 -1.90 -21.88 5.03
CA GLU A 170 -2.64 -22.50 3.92
C GLU A 170 -4.10 -22.84 4.30
N PRO A 171 -4.38 -23.53 5.44
CA PRO A 171 -5.74 -23.76 5.90
C PRO A 171 -6.52 -22.47 6.23
N ILE A 172 -5.82 -21.44 6.73
CA ILE A 172 -6.43 -20.15 7.05
C ILE A 172 -6.92 -19.47 5.77
N CYS A 173 -6.07 -19.41 4.73
CA CYS A 173 -6.43 -18.81 3.44
C CYS A 173 -7.64 -19.51 2.82
N GLY A 174 -7.60 -20.85 2.76
CA GLY A 174 -8.70 -21.64 2.18
C GLY A 174 -10.00 -21.51 2.97
N THR A 175 -9.93 -21.35 4.30
CA THR A 175 -11.11 -21.13 5.14
C THR A 175 -11.68 -19.72 4.99
N LEU A 176 -10.85 -18.68 4.97
CA LEU A 176 -11.31 -17.30 4.74
C LEU A 176 -11.98 -17.17 3.37
N LEU A 177 -11.37 -17.74 2.32
CA LEU A 177 -11.93 -17.72 0.97
C LEU A 177 -13.29 -18.42 0.89
N ARG A 178 -13.44 -19.56 1.58
CA ARG A 178 -14.71 -20.31 1.64
C ARG A 178 -15.80 -19.56 2.41
N LEU A 179 -15.44 -18.93 3.53
CA LEU A 179 -16.40 -18.24 4.40
C LEU A 179 -16.81 -16.86 3.85
N GLN A 180 -15.91 -16.15 3.18
CA GLN A 180 -16.18 -14.85 2.57
C GLN A 180 -15.53 -14.76 1.18
N PRO A 181 -16.22 -15.26 0.12
CA PRO A 181 -15.76 -15.10 -1.25
C PRO A 181 -15.61 -13.62 -1.60
N GLY A 182 -14.38 -13.19 -1.87
CA GLY A 182 -14.04 -11.78 -2.15
C GLY A 182 -13.20 -11.09 -1.08
N ILE A 183 -12.95 -11.75 0.08
CA ILE A 183 -12.00 -11.24 1.06
C ILE A 183 -10.56 -11.28 0.50
N VAL A 184 -9.82 -10.19 0.65
CA VAL A 184 -8.43 -10.11 0.21
C VAL A 184 -7.54 -10.58 1.35
N THR A 185 -6.96 -11.78 1.23
CA THR A 185 -6.06 -12.31 2.27
C THR A 185 -4.61 -11.94 1.93
N VAL A 186 -3.92 -11.23 2.81
CA VAL A 186 -2.55 -10.74 2.61
C VAL A 186 -1.65 -11.33 3.69
N MET A 187 -0.39 -11.66 3.38
CA MET A 187 0.58 -12.10 4.39
C MET A 187 1.65 -11.05 4.62
N ALA A 188 1.94 -10.77 5.90
CA ALA A 188 3.05 -9.92 6.30
C ALA A 188 4.36 -10.71 6.30
N GLY A 189 5.34 -10.27 5.50
CA GLY A 189 6.62 -10.94 5.36
C GLY A 189 7.00 -11.17 3.91
N ARG A 190 8.25 -11.61 3.68
CA ARG A 190 8.67 -12.06 2.35
C ARG A 190 8.01 -13.40 2.03
N PRO A 191 7.78 -13.73 0.74
CA PRO A 191 7.28 -15.04 0.36
C PRO A 191 8.18 -16.14 0.95
N PRO A 192 7.63 -17.08 1.75
CA PRO A 192 8.38 -18.21 2.26
C PRO A 192 8.66 -19.24 1.16
N GLU A 193 9.48 -20.23 1.46
CA GLU A 193 9.55 -21.45 0.66
C GLU A 193 8.16 -22.12 0.61
N GLY A 194 7.73 -22.56 -0.58
CA GLY A 194 6.39 -23.14 -0.77
C GLY A 194 5.22 -22.14 -0.80
N HIS A 195 5.49 -20.83 -0.91
CA HIS A 195 4.46 -19.78 -0.98
C HIS A 195 3.40 -19.98 -2.09
N GLU A 196 3.71 -20.73 -3.13
CA GLU A 196 2.79 -21.10 -4.21
C GLU A 196 1.52 -21.78 -3.68
N LYS A 197 1.65 -22.61 -2.63
CA LYS A 197 0.50 -23.24 -1.96
C LYS A 197 -0.43 -22.22 -1.32
N LEU A 198 0.13 -21.14 -0.78
CA LEU A 198 -0.65 -20.06 -0.17
C LEU A 198 -1.44 -19.32 -1.24
N LEU A 199 -0.80 -18.98 -2.36
CA LEU A 199 -1.47 -18.35 -3.50
C LEU A 199 -2.60 -19.23 -4.04
N ALA A 200 -2.34 -20.53 -4.20
CA ALA A 200 -3.35 -21.51 -4.63
C ALA A 200 -4.50 -21.65 -3.63
N ALA A 201 -4.23 -21.48 -2.33
CA ALA A 201 -5.24 -21.49 -1.27
C ALA A 201 -6.01 -20.17 -1.12
N GLY A 202 -5.75 -19.16 -1.96
CA GLY A 202 -6.47 -17.88 -1.94
C GLY A 202 -5.74 -16.72 -1.24
N LEU A 203 -4.46 -16.87 -0.91
CA LEU A 203 -3.64 -15.73 -0.54
C LEU A 203 -3.46 -14.81 -1.75
N ASP A 204 -3.69 -13.51 -1.54
CA ASP A 204 -3.61 -12.50 -2.58
C ASP A 204 -2.17 -12.07 -2.88
N SER A 205 -1.42 -11.75 -1.82
CA SER A 205 -0.10 -11.14 -1.95
C SER A 205 0.66 -11.10 -0.61
N PHE A 206 1.94 -10.73 -0.70
CA PHE A 206 2.85 -10.57 0.42
C PHE A 206 3.24 -9.10 0.59
N VAL A 207 3.16 -8.56 1.81
CA VAL A 207 3.60 -7.20 2.14
C VAL A 207 4.85 -7.24 3.02
N HIS A 208 5.92 -6.59 2.58
CA HIS A 208 7.17 -6.50 3.32
C HIS A 208 7.96 -5.23 2.98
N THR A 209 9.03 -4.96 3.72
CA THR A 209 9.92 -3.83 3.42
C THR A 209 10.49 -3.93 2.01
N GLY A 210 10.40 -2.84 1.25
CA GLY A 210 10.94 -2.72 -0.12
C GLY A 210 9.97 -3.05 -1.26
N VAL A 211 8.74 -3.51 -0.96
CA VAL A 211 7.69 -3.63 -1.99
C VAL A 211 7.25 -2.25 -2.50
N ASN A 212 6.69 -2.18 -3.70
CA ASN A 212 6.04 -0.97 -4.20
C ASN A 212 4.71 -0.72 -3.45
N VAL A 213 4.78 -0.07 -2.30
CA VAL A 213 3.66 0.25 -1.41
C VAL A 213 2.56 1.00 -2.17
N LEU A 214 2.93 2.04 -2.92
CA LEU A 214 1.98 2.83 -3.69
C LEU A 214 1.16 1.95 -4.65
N GLY A 215 1.84 1.16 -5.49
CA GLY A 215 1.17 0.29 -6.47
C GLY A 215 0.35 -0.85 -5.84
N MET A 216 0.77 -1.34 -4.68
CA MET A 216 -0.01 -2.33 -3.92
C MET A 216 -1.28 -1.71 -3.32
N LEU A 217 -1.19 -0.52 -2.72
CA LEU A 217 -2.35 0.20 -2.19
C LEU A 217 -3.36 0.55 -3.29
N GLU A 218 -2.90 0.99 -4.47
CA GLU A 218 -3.75 1.18 -5.65
C GLU A 218 -4.46 -0.13 -6.05
N THR A 219 -3.77 -1.27 -5.95
CA THR A 219 -4.33 -2.58 -6.26
C THR A 219 -5.38 -3.00 -5.24
N TYR A 220 -5.11 -2.81 -3.95
CA TYR A 220 -6.08 -3.08 -2.90
C TYR A 220 -7.32 -2.19 -3.02
N GLN A 221 -7.14 -0.90 -3.32
CA GLN A 221 -8.25 0.02 -3.58
C GLN A 221 -9.19 -0.52 -4.66
N ARG A 222 -8.65 -0.96 -5.80
CA ARG A 222 -9.45 -1.56 -6.87
C ARG A 222 -10.17 -2.83 -6.41
N LYS A 223 -9.50 -3.71 -5.68
CA LYS A 223 -10.08 -4.96 -5.14
C LYS A 223 -11.20 -4.70 -4.15
N THR A 224 -11.14 -3.61 -3.40
CA THR A 224 -12.18 -3.19 -2.45
C THR A 224 -13.17 -2.19 -3.03
N GLY A 225 -13.17 -1.98 -4.35
CA GLY A 225 -14.18 -1.16 -5.05
C GLY A 225 -13.95 0.36 -5.03
N VAL A 226 -12.80 0.83 -4.56
CA VAL A 226 -12.36 2.24 -4.69
C VAL A 226 -11.94 2.49 -6.15
N LYS A 227 -12.40 3.60 -6.72
CA LYS A 227 -12.13 4.01 -8.11
C LYS A 227 -11.12 5.17 -8.15
#